data_AF-A0A9D1G4J0-F1
#
_entry.id   AF-A0A9D1G4J0-F1
#
_cell.length_a   1.000
_cell.length_b   1.000
_cell.length_c   1.000
_cell.angle_alpha   90.00
_cell.angle_beta   90.00
_cell.angle_gamma   90.00
#
_symmetry.space_group_name_H-M   'P 1'
#
loop_
_entity.id
_entity.type
_entity.pdbx_description
1 polymer ?
#
loop_
_entity_poly.entity_id
_entity_poly.type
_entity_poly.pdbx_seq_one_letter_code
_entity_poly.pdbx_strand_id
1 'polypeptide(L)'
;KISQSWRANWANLSTYFKYPQEVRRLIYTTNAMEGFNRQLRKVTKAKSVFPTDDSLLKMLYLAMMDITKKWTGRRQDWSLIHAQMAIYFADRMPE
;
A
#
# COMPACT_ATOMS: atom_id res chain seq x y z
N LYS A 1 -19.84 -16.68 -3.74
CA LYS A 1 -19.38 -15.27 -3.83
C LYS A 1 -17.87 -15.12 -3.74
N ILE A 2 -17.20 -15.48 -2.62
CA ILE A 2 -15.73 -15.36 -2.51
C ILE A 2 -15.02 -16.21 -3.57
N SER A 3 -15.27 -17.53 -3.60
CA SER A 3 -14.64 -18.43 -4.59
C SER A 3 -14.85 -18.02 -6.05
N GLN A 4 -16.03 -17.47 -6.38
CA GLN A 4 -16.33 -16.97 -7.73
C GLN A 4 -15.49 -15.74 -8.08
N SER A 5 -15.35 -14.78 -7.15
CA SER A 5 -14.49 -13.59 -7.35
C SER A 5 -13.02 -13.97 -7.52
N TRP A 6 -12.53 -14.93 -6.72
CA TRP A 6 -11.16 -15.44 -6.85
C TRP A 6 -10.90 -16.09 -8.20
N ARG A 7 -11.83 -16.94 -8.68
CA ARG A 7 -11.72 -17.57 -10.00
C ARG A 7 -11.78 -16.55 -11.14
N ALA A 8 -12.70 -15.59 -11.06
CA ALA A 8 -12.84 -14.55 -12.08
C ALA A 8 -11.59 -13.66 -12.19
N ASN A 9 -10.93 -13.37 -11.06
CA ASN A 9 -9.74 -12.53 -11.01
C ASN A 9 -8.42 -13.33 -11.00
N TRP A 10 -8.47 -14.66 -11.17
CA TRP A 10 -7.32 -15.53 -10.94
C TRP A 10 -6.13 -15.16 -11.81
N ALA A 11 -6.36 -14.80 -13.08
CA ALA A 11 -5.30 -14.39 -14.01
C ALA A 11 -4.47 -13.21 -13.47
N ASN A 12 -5.10 -12.27 -12.76
CA ASN A 12 -4.41 -11.14 -12.14
C ASN A 12 -3.78 -11.57 -10.81
N LEU A 13 -4.52 -12.29 -9.96
CA LEU A 13 -4.06 -12.67 -8.62
C LEU A 13 -2.88 -13.66 -8.67
N SER A 14 -2.83 -14.55 -9.67
CA SER A 14 -1.77 -15.54 -9.80
C SER A 14 -0.42 -14.92 -10.15
N THR A 15 -0.38 -13.68 -10.66
CA THR A 15 0.89 -12.96 -10.90
C THR A 15 1.71 -12.78 -9.63
N TYR A 16 1.05 -12.72 -8.48
CA TYR A 16 1.69 -12.69 -7.16
C TYR A 16 2.72 -13.81 -6.97
N PHE A 17 2.43 -15.02 -7.48
CA PHE A 17 3.30 -16.18 -7.30
C PHE A 17 4.56 -16.14 -8.17
N LYS A 18 4.67 -15.20 -9.12
CA LYS A 18 5.89 -14.99 -9.89
C LYS A 18 7.01 -14.35 -9.07
N TYR A 19 6.69 -13.74 -7.92
CA TYR A 19 7.65 -13.01 -7.11
C TYR A 19 8.34 -13.90 -6.05
N PRO A 20 9.61 -13.60 -5.69
CA PRO A 20 10.31 -14.24 -4.57
C PRO A 20 9.55 -14.08 -3.24
N GLN A 21 9.83 -14.96 -2.28
CA GLN A 21 9.11 -15.01 -1.00
C GLN A 21 9.16 -13.68 -0.23
N GLU A 22 10.27 -12.97 -0.31
CA GLU A 22 10.56 -11.71 0.36
C GLU A 22 9.71 -10.57 -0.22
N VAL A 23 9.60 -10.54 -1.56
CA VAL A 23 8.74 -9.58 -2.27
C VAL A 23 7.26 -9.92 -2.06
N ARG A 24 6.91 -11.20 -2.08
CA ARG A 24 5.58 -11.69 -1.72
C ARG A 24 5.19 -11.27 -0.30
N ARG A 25 6.15 -11.29 0.63
CA ARG A 25 5.98 -10.81 2.00
C ARG A 25 5.65 -9.34 2.07
N LEU A 26 6.37 -8.53 1.32
CA LEU A 26 6.09 -7.10 1.19
C LEU A 26 4.66 -6.86 0.67
N ILE A 27 4.27 -7.55 -0.40
CA ILE A 27 2.96 -7.37 -1.06
C ILE A 27 1.79 -7.80 -0.14
N TYR A 28 1.88 -8.94 0.55
CA TYR A 28 0.77 -9.40 1.39
C TYR A 28 0.61 -8.59 2.67
N THR A 29 1.67 -7.91 3.15
CA THR A 29 1.57 -7.09 4.37
C THR A 29 0.74 -5.84 4.11
N THR A 30 -0.58 -5.93 4.30
CA THR A 30 -1.53 -4.82 4.11
C THR A 30 -1.51 -3.80 5.25
N ASN A 31 -0.79 -4.07 6.34
CA ASN A 31 -0.75 -3.23 7.56
C ASN A 31 -0.51 -1.74 7.28
N ALA A 32 0.39 -1.40 6.35
CA ALA A 32 0.66 -0.01 6.00
C ALA A 32 -0.54 0.67 5.31
N MET A 33 -1.14 0.00 4.32
CA MET A 33 -2.31 0.49 3.59
C MET A 33 -3.55 0.54 4.49
N GLU A 34 -3.77 -0.48 5.32
CA GLU A 34 -4.86 -0.52 6.29
C GLU A 34 -4.70 0.57 7.36
N GLY A 35 -3.49 0.76 7.87
CA GLY A 35 -3.16 1.80 8.84
C GLY A 35 -3.36 3.21 8.26
N PHE A 36 -2.95 3.43 7.01
CA PHE A 36 -3.21 4.68 6.29
C PHE A 36 -4.71 4.94 6.12
N ASN A 37 -5.45 3.96 5.56
CA ASN A 37 -6.90 4.05 5.35
C ASN A 37 -7.68 4.21 6.66
N ARG A 38 -7.22 3.62 7.76
CA ARG A 38 -7.80 3.81 9.09
C ARG A 38 -7.64 5.25 9.56
N GLN A 39 -6.48 5.87 9.35
CA GLN A 39 -6.24 7.25 9.74
C GLN A 39 -7.06 8.24 8.89
N LEU A 40 -7.18 8.00 7.58
CA LEU A 40 -8.07 8.78 6.72
C LEU A 40 -9.54 8.65 7.16
N ARG A 41 -10.01 7.43 7.45
CA ARG A 41 -11.38 7.22 7.97
C ARG A 41 -11.60 7.90 9.32
N LYS A 42 -10.58 7.98 10.17
CA LYS A 42 -10.67 8.65 11.47
C LYS A 42 -10.96 10.15 11.30
N VAL A 43 -10.27 10.82 10.38
CA VAL A 43 -10.45 12.27 10.17
C VAL A 43 -11.76 12.59 9.44
N THR A 44 -12.19 11.75 8.50
CA THR A 44 -13.45 11.96 7.78
C THR A 44 -14.67 11.58 8.63
N LYS A 45 -14.56 10.65 9.57
CA LYS A 45 -15.68 10.29 10.48
C LYS A 45 -16.19 11.47 11.31
N ALA A 46 -15.32 12.43 11.65
CA ALA A 46 -15.70 13.61 12.42
C ALA A 46 -16.56 14.61 11.63
N LYS A 47 -16.60 14.51 10.29
CA LYS A 47 -17.33 15.43 9.42
C LYS A 47 -18.14 14.65 8.39
N SER A 48 -19.45 14.54 8.62
CA SER A 48 -20.36 13.76 7.76
C SER A 48 -20.64 14.40 6.40
N VAL A 49 -20.49 15.72 6.27
CA VAL A 49 -20.75 16.47 5.03
C VAL A 49 -19.62 17.45 4.74
N PHE A 50 -19.20 17.46 3.48
CA PHE A 50 -18.23 18.40 2.93
C PHE A 50 -18.95 19.36 1.98
N PRO A 51 -18.78 20.69 2.12
CA PRO A 51 -19.44 21.67 1.25
C PRO A 51 -19.03 21.57 -0.22
N THR A 52 -17.79 21.18 -0.49
CA THR A 52 -17.23 21.00 -1.84
C THR A 52 -16.19 19.87 -1.87
N ASP A 53 -15.94 19.31 -3.05
CA ASP A 53 -14.89 18.31 -3.27
C ASP A 53 -13.51 18.83 -2.86
N ASP A 54 -13.21 20.10 -3.15
CA ASP A 54 -11.97 20.76 -2.72
C ASP A 54 -11.79 20.77 -1.20
N SER A 55 -12.88 20.95 -0.44
CA SER A 55 -12.81 20.95 1.01
C SER A 55 -12.49 19.56 1.58
N LEU A 56 -12.98 18.50 0.92
CA LEU A 56 -12.62 17.12 1.23
C LEU A 56 -11.17 16.84 0.86
N LEU A 57 -10.75 17.23 -0.34
CA LEU A 57 -9.38 17.04 -0.83
C LEU A 57 -8.36 17.70 0.10
N LYS A 58 -8.59 18.95 0.51
CA LYS A 58 -7.73 19.67 1.47
C LYS A 58 -7.63 18.94 2.80
N MET A 59 -8.74 18.42 3.33
CA MET A 59 -8.70 17.66 4.58
C MET A 59 -7.89 16.36 4.45
N LEU A 60 -8.10 15.61 3.37
CA LEU A 60 -7.34 14.38 3.11
C LEU A 60 -5.85 14.67 2.89
N TYR A 61 -5.52 15.77 2.22
CA TYR A 61 -4.14 16.21 2.01
C TYR A 61 -3.45 16.53 3.35
N LEU A 62 -4.07 17.33 4.21
CA LEU A 62 -3.53 17.65 5.54
C LEU A 62 -3.35 16.39 6.39
N ALA A 63 -4.35 15.49 6.39
CA ALA A 63 -4.25 14.22 7.09
C ALA A 63 -3.11 13.34 6.54
N MET A 64 -2.94 13.29 5.21
CA MET A 64 -1.83 12.58 4.58
C MET A 64 -0.48 13.15 5.03
N MET A 65 -0.32 14.48 5.06
CA MET A 65 0.90 15.12 5.56
C MET A 65 1.23 14.73 7.00
N ASP A 66 0.23 14.71 7.89
CA ASP A 66 0.41 14.32 9.29
C ASP A 66 0.77 12.84 9.45
N ILE A 67 0.21 11.97 8.60
CA ILE A 67 0.51 10.54 8.59
C ILE A 67 1.95 10.32 8.11
N THR A 68 2.32 10.89 6.96
CA THR A 68 3.63 10.67 6.34
C THR A 68 4.77 11.28 7.16
N LYS A 69 4.53 12.38 7.89
CA LYS A 69 5.51 12.95 8.84
C LYS A 69 5.97 11.94 9.90
N LYS A 70 5.14 10.95 10.25
CA LYS A 70 5.47 9.90 11.22
C LYS A 70 6.15 8.68 10.60
N TRP A 71 6.24 8.60 9.26
CA TRP A 71 6.85 7.48 8.55
C TRP A 71 8.37 7.64 8.46
N THR A 72 9.02 7.70 9.62
CA THR A 72 10.48 7.83 9.74
C THR A 72 11.18 6.48 9.90
N GLY A 73 10.43 5.42 10.20
CA GLY A 73 10.99 4.09 10.41
C GLY A 73 11.42 3.41 9.12
N ARG A 74 12.58 2.74 9.15
CA ARG A 74 13.02 1.84 8.08
C ARG A 74 12.44 0.45 8.30
N ARG A 75 11.96 -0.17 7.23
CA ARG A 75 11.54 -1.58 7.25
C ARG A 75 12.77 -2.48 7.46
N GLN A 76 12.73 -3.36 8.47
CA GLN A 76 13.89 -4.15 8.90
C GLN A 76 14.44 -5.09 7.83
N ASP A 77 13.57 -5.74 7.07
CA ASP A 77 13.89 -6.70 5.99
C ASP A 77 14.19 -6.03 4.63
N TRP A 78 14.33 -4.69 4.59
CA TRP A 78 14.47 -3.96 3.33
C TRP A 78 15.73 -4.34 2.53
N SER A 79 16.87 -4.59 3.18
CA SER A 79 18.10 -4.97 2.47
C SER A 79 17.93 -6.26 1.66
N LEU A 80 17.30 -7.27 2.26
CA LEU A 80 17.04 -8.54 1.60
C LEU A 80 16.02 -8.40 0.48
N ILE A 81 14.92 -7.66 0.71
CA ILE A 81 13.92 -7.38 -0.32
C ILE A 81 14.56 -6.66 -1.51
N HIS A 82 15.39 -5.65 -1.24
CA HIS A 82 16.07 -4.87 -2.27
C HIS A 82 17.01 -5.75 -3.11
N ALA A 83 17.78 -6.64 -2.47
CA ALA A 83 18.63 -7.59 -3.19
C ALA A 83 17.81 -8.53 -4.10
N GLN A 84 16.68 -9.06 -3.61
CA GLN A 84 15.79 -9.90 -4.42
C GLN A 84 15.17 -9.11 -5.58
N MET A 85 14.80 -7.84 -5.37
CA MET A 85 14.30 -6.96 -6.42
C MET A 85 15.37 -6.65 -7.47
N ALA A 86 16.61 -6.40 -7.06
CA ALA A 86 17.72 -6.15 -7.98
C ALA A 86 18.00 -7.37 -8.87
N ILE A 87 17.94 -8.59 -8.32
CA ILE A 87 18.10 -9.82 -9.12
C ILE A 87 16.91 -10.02 -10.06
N TYR A 88 15.68 -9.89 -9.54
CA TYR A 88 14.47 -10.17 -10.32
C TYR A 88 14.19 -9.12 -11.41
N PHE A 89 14.63 -7.88 -11.19
CA PHE A 89 14.47 -6.75 -12.11
C PHE A 89 15.81 -6.15 -12.54
N ALA A 90 16.79 -7.01 -12.83
CA ALA A 90 18.16 -6.61 -13.17
C ALA A 90 18.22 -5.49 -14.22
N ASP A 91 17.41 -5.58 -15.28
CA ASP A 91 17.42 -4.60 -16.38
C ASP A 91 16.71 -3.26 -16.07
N ARG A 92 16.14 -3.10 -14.87
CA ARG A 92 15.33 -1.91 -14.50
C ARG A 92 15.86 -1.15 -13.30
N MET A 93 16.73 -1.75 -12.51
CA MET A 93 17.28 -1.12 -11.32
C MET A 93 18.60 -0.43 -11.71
N PRO A 94 18.74 0.89 -11.49
CA PRO A 94 20.02 1.56 -11.66
C PRO A 94 21.04 1.01 -10.64
N GLU A 95 22.33 0.99 -11.02
CA GLU A 95 23.43 0.67 -10.10
C GLU A 95 23.51 1.66 -8.92
#